data_AF-A0A151RN70-F1
#
_entry.id   AF-A0A151RN70-F1
#
_cell.length_a   1.000
_cell.length_b   1.000
_cell.length_c   1.000
_cell.angle_alpha   90.00
_cell.angle_beta   90.00
_cell.angle_gamma   90.00
#
_symmetry.space_group_name_H-M   'P 1'
#
loop_
_entity.id
_entity.type
_entity.pdbx_description
1 polymer ?
#
loop_
_entity_poly.entity_id
_entity_poly.type
_entity_poly.pdbx_seq_one_letter_code
_entity_poly.pdbx_strand_id
1 'polypeptide(L)'
;MPFGECTITLQDVGMLVGLPVDSEPVLSRGSANILGLAHDFLGVVPPQLEIKGHRVKLSWLATNFNDIADDINELHQLLPYARAWILRFLGGLLFPDRSSSYVSLRWSAFLGDFQTIKTYAWGAAVLGCLYRNLCTSTDYTTPSCGGFTLLLHLWAWERFPTILS
;
A
#
# COMPACT_ATOMS: atom_id res chain seq x y z
N MET A 1 -23.82 17.89 10.93
CA MET A 1 -24.06 17.06 9.73
C MET A 1 -25.15 16.04 10.04
N PRO A 2 -26.08 15.76 9.12
CA PRO A 2 -27.00 14.64 9.25
C PRO A 2 -26.25 13.30 9.17
N PHE A 3 -26.86 12.26 9.74
CA PHE A 3 -26.37 10.89 9.65
C PHE A 3 -26.27 10.47 8.18
N GLY A 4 -25.10 9.96 7.76
CA GLY A 4 -24.84 9.54 6.38
C GLY A 4 -24.06 10.52 5.50
N GLU A 5 -23.86 11.78 5.92
CA GLU A 5 -23.01 12.75 5.21
C GLU A 5 -21.54 12.78 5.68
N CYS A 6 -21.23 12.00 6.72
CA CYS A 6 -19.91 11.96 7.36
C CYS A 6 -19.16 10.67 6.95
N THR A 7 -18.97 10.47 5.64
CA THR A 7 -18.38 9.25 5.09
C THR A 7 -17.51 9.62 3.89
N ILE A 8 -16.30 9.06 3.83
CA ILE A 8 -15.34 9.31 2.75
C ILE A 8 -15.87 8.64 1.46
N THR A 9 -16.03 9.41 0.40
CA THR A 9 -16.50 8.91 -0.89
C THR A 9 -15.32 8.55 -1.81
N LEU A 10 -15.58 7.81 -2.89
CA LEU A 10 -14.57 7.60 -3.93
C LEU A 10 -14.14 8.93 -4.58
N GLN A 11 -15.05 9.88 -4.71
CA GLN A 11 -14.72 11.23 -5.20
C GLN A 11 -13.72 11.91 -4.27
N ASP A 12 -13.91 11.84 -2.96
CA ASP A 12 -12.95 12.39 -1.99
C ASP A 12 -11.56 11.76 -2.13
N VAL A 13 -11.49 10.44 -2.35
CA VAL A 13 -10.21 9.74 -2.55
C VAL A 13 -9.50 10.24 -3.81
N GLY A 14 -10.23 10.37 -4.91
CA GLY A 14 -9.70 10.91 -6.16
C GLY A 14 -9.20 12.34 -6.01
N MET A 15 -9.95 13.19 -5.30
CA MET A 15 -9.62 14.60 -5.12
C MET A 15 -8.47 14.84 -4.12
N LEU A 16 -8.45 14.12 -3.00
CA LEU A 16 -7.47 14.36 -1.92
C LEU A 16 -6.13 13.69 -2.16
N VAL A 17 -6.11 12.54 -2.83
CA VAL A 17 -4.91 11.70 -2.95
C VAL A 17 -4.49 11.51 -4.41
N GLY A 18 -5.38 11.77 -5.38
CA GLY A 18 -5.09 11.58 -6.80
C GLY A 18 -5.02 10.10 -7.23
N LEU A 19 -5.50 9.17 -6.41
CA LEU A 19 -5.52 7.75 -6.76
C LEU A 19 -6.69 7.42 -7.69
N PRO A 20 -6.49 6.56 -8.71
CA PRO A 20 -7.57 6.11 -9.59
C PRO A 20 -8.66 5.34 -8.83
N VAL A 21 -9.93 5.66 -9.11
CA VAL A 21 -11.11 5.06 -8.44
C VAL A 21 -12.02 4.27 -9.37
N ASP A 22 -12.17 4.67 -10.63
CA ASP A 22 -13.08 4.06 -11.60
C ASP A 22 -12.36 3.15 -12.62
N SER A 23 -11.33 2.44 -12.17
CA SER A 23 -10.45 1.63 -13.04
C SER A 23 -10.53 0.14 -12.68
N GLU A 24 -9.62 -0.69 -13.22
CA GLU A 24 -9.65 -2.15 -13.01
C GLU A 24 -9.56 -2.51 -11.51
N PRO A 25 -10.38 -3.44 -11.00
CA PRO A 25 -10.38 -3.76 -9.58
C PRO A 25 -9.07 -4.43 -9.15
N VAL A 26 -8.56 -4.04 -7.97
CA VAL A 26 -7.40 -4.67 -7.34
C VAL A 26 -7.82 -6.01 -6.74
N LEU A 27 -7.83 -7.06 -7.55
CA LEU A 27 -8.13 -8.42 -7.12
C LEU A 27 -6.84 -9.17 -6.88
N SER A 28 -6.59 -9.56 -5.62
CA SER A 28 -5.46 -10.42 -5.27
C SER A 28 -5.62 -11.77 -5.94
N ARG A 29 -4.98 -11.97 -7.10
CA ARG A 29 -4.83 -13.28 -7.71
C ARG A 29 -3.85 -14.07 -6.86
N GLY A 30 -4.30 -15.14 -6.21
CA GLY A 30 -3.41 -16.02 -5.46
C GLY A 30 -2.38 -16.60 -6.43
N SER A 31 -1.10 -16.32 -6.23
CA SER A 31 -0.05 -17.05 -6.92
C SER A 31 0.42 -18.19 -6.03
N ALA A 32 0.55 -19.40 -6.60
CA ALA A 32 1.05 -20.55 -5.87
C ALA A 32 2.52 -20.38 -5.43
N ASN A 33 3.26 -19.45 -6.07
CA ASN A 33 4.68 -19.19 -5.80
C ASN A 33 4.99 -17.69 -5.60
N ILE A 34 4.42 -17.09 -4.55
CA ILE A 34 4.64 -15.66 -4.19
C ILE A 34 6.14 -15.36 -3.96
N LEU A 35 6.89 -16.31 -3.37
CA LEU A 35 8.31 -16.14 -3.10
C LEU A 35 9.16 -16.14 -4.38
N GLY A 36 8.82 -17.01 -5.34
CA GLY A 36 9.44 -16.97 -6.67
C GLY A 36 9.19 -15.65 -7.40
N LEU A 37 7.94 -15.15 -7.38
CA LEU A 37 7.65 -13.83 -7.95
C LEU A 37 8.42 -12.71 -7.26
N ALA A 38 8.59 -12.78 -5.92
CA ALA A 38 9.39 -11.80 -5.21
C ALA A 38 10.85 -11.83 -5.66
N HIS A 39 11.43 -13.02 -5.88
CA HIS A 39 12.77 -13.16 -6.45
C HIS A 39 12.87 -12.56 -7.85
N ASP A 40 11.94 -12.92 -8.73
CA ASP A 40 11.96 -12.47 -10.14
C ASP A 40 11.82 -10.95 -10.26
N PHE A 41 11.12 -10.32 -9.31
CA PHE A 41 10.88 -8.89 -9.33
C PHE A 41 11.91 -8.05 -8.57
N LEU A 42 12.41 -8.54 -7.43
CA LEU A 42 13.38 -7.83 -6.60
C LEU A 42 14.84 -8.22 -6.92
N GLY A 43 15.06 -9.28 -7.70
CA GLY A 43 16.39 -9.84 -7.96
C GLY A 43 17.06 -10.50 -6.75
N VAL A 44 16.43 -10.42 -5.57
CA VAL A 44 16.95 -10.91 -4.29
C VAL A 44 15.82 -11.56 -3.50
N VAL A 45 16.07 -12.74 -2.94
CA VAL A 45 15.15 -13.37 -1.98
C VAL A 45 15.40 -12.77 -0.60
N PRO A 46 14.38 -12.20 0.07
CA PRO A 46 14.54 -11.74 1.43
C PRO A 46 14.93 -12.92 2.35
N PRO A 47 15.86 -12.74 3.31
CA PRO A 47 16.23 -13.79 4.25
C PRO A 47 15.03 -14.27 5.07
N GLN A 48 15.03 -15.53 5.52
CA GLN A 48 13.94 -16.09 6.33
C GLN A 48 13.66 -15.28 7.62
N LEU A 49 14.68 -14.63 8.21
CA LEU A 49 14.55 -13.76 9.39
C LEU A 49 13.74 -12.47 9.11
N GLU A 50 13.67 -12.07 7.84
CA GLU A 50 12.98 -10.87 7.37
C GLU A 50 11.59 -11.19 6.82
N ILE A 51 11.24 -12.48 6.75
CA ILE A 51 9.97 -12.98 6.25
C ILE A 51 9.10 -13.48 7.41
N LYS A 52 7.83 -13.07 7.41
CA LYS A 52 6.80 -13.61 8.29
C LYS A 52 5.61 -14.10 7.44
N GLY A 53 5.60 -15.39 7.11
CA GLY A 53 4.64 -15.97 6.16
C GLY A 53 4.86 -15.43 4.75
N HIS A 54 3.85 -14.82 4.14
CA HIS A 54 3.95 -14.17 2.81
C HIS A 54 4.19 -12.65 2.93
N ARG A 55 5.00 -12.23 3.90
CA ARG A 55 5.23 -10.81 4.22
C ARG A 55 6.70 -10.57 4.48
N VAL A 56 7.23 -9.45 4.03
CA VAL A 56 8.64 -9.04 4.22
C VAL A 56 8.70 -7.76 5.06
N LYS A 57 9.74 -7.61 5.88
CA LYS A 57 9.95 -6.38 6.66
C LYS A 57 10.16 -5.17 5.75
N LEU A 58 9.47 -4.07 6.08
CA LEU A 58 9.64 -2.78 5.41
C LEU A 58 11.05 -2.21 5.66
N SER A 59 11.63 -2.44 6.85
CA SER A 59 13.00 -2.04 7.18
C SER A 59 14.03 -2.73 6.27
N TRP A 60 13.84 -4.02 5.98
CA TRP A 60 14.72 -4.74 5.07
C TRP A 60 14.64 -4.18 3.64
N LEU A 61 13.43 -3.92 3.13
CA LEU A 61 13.27 -3.26 1.83
C LEU A 61 13.91 -1.87 1.81
N ALA A 62 13.86 -1.13 2.93
CA ALA A 62 14.55 0.14 3.04
C ALA A 62 16.07 -0.08 2.92
N THR A 63 16.67 -0.88 3.79
CA THR A 63 18.13 -1.09 3.81
C THR A 63 18.69 -1.59 2.48
N ASN A 64 17.98 -2.45 1.74
CA ASN A 64 18.50 -3.06 0.51
C ASN A 64 18.21 -2.25 -0.77
N PHE A 65 17.23 -1.34 -0.75
CA PHE A 65 16.80 -0.61 -1.94
C PHE A 65 16.67 0.91 -1.69
N ASN A 66 17.34 1.46 -0.67
CA ASN A 66 17.31 2.90 -0.41
C ASN A 66 18.18 3.68 -1.39
N ASP A 67 19.40 3.19 -1.61
CA ASP A 67 20.42 3.89 -2.36
C ASP A 67 20.59 3.21 -3.72
N ILE A 68 20.27 3.96 -4.78
CA ILE A 68 20.55 3.56 -6.16
C ILE A 68 22.00 3.94 -6.39
N ALA A 69 22.85 2.97 -6.72
CA ALA A 69 24.25 3.24 -6.99
C ALA A 69 24.39 4.08 -8.27
N ASP A 70 25.29 5.06 -8.27
CA ASP A 70 25.47 6.02 -9.37
C ASP A 70 25.94 5.37 -10.69
N ASP A 71 26.41 4.12 -10.63
CA ASP A 71 26.86 3.32 -11.76
C ASP A 71 25.74 2.57 -12.48
N ILE A 72 24.51 2.61 -11.96
CA ILE A 72 23.35 1.94 -12.57
C ILE A 72 22.82 2.75 -13.75
N ASN A 73 23.26 2.38 -14.95
CA ASN A 73 22.81 3.01 -16.21
C ASN A 73 21.76 2.18 -16.97
N GLU A 74 21.56 0.92 -16.59
CA GLU A 74 20.68 0.01 -17.33
C GLU A 74 19.30 -0.10 -16.68
N LEU A 75 18.24 0.06 -17.48
CA LEU A 75 16.86 0.05 -17.00
C LEU A 75 16.52 -1.22 -16.20
N HIS A 76 17.00 -2.39 -16.64
CA HIS A 76 16.69 -3.65 -15.98
C HIS A 76 17.26 -3.75 -14.55
N GLN A 77 18.34 -3.02 -14.27
CA GLN A 77 18.94 -2.93 -12.94
C GLN A 77 18.18 -1.94 -12.03
N LEU A 78 17.48 -0.95 -12.61
CA LEU A 78 16.61 -0.01 -11.88
C LEU A 78 15.24 -0.59 -11.55
N LEU A 79 14.73 -1.55 -12.34
CA LEU A 79 13.39 -2.13 -12.14
C LEU A 79 13.21 -2.70 -10.72
N PRO A 80 14.13 -3.49 -10.13
CA PRO A 80 14.00 -3.97 -8.76
C PRO A 80 13.86 -2.86 -7.72
N TYR A 81 14.60 -1.76 -7.85
CA TYR A 81 14.51 -0.60 -6.95
C TYR A 81 13.15 0.08 -7.04
N ALA A 82 12.66 0.32 -8.25
CA ALA A 82 11.33 0.89 -8.45
C ALA A 82 10.23 -0.01 -7.86
N ARG A 83 10.32 -1.34 -8.07
CA ARG A 83 9.37 -2.31 -7.52
C ARG A 83 9.45 -2.36 -5.99
N ALA A 84 10.64 -2.34 -5.41
CA ALA A 84 10.84 -2.31 -3.96
C ALA A 84 10.27 -1.03 -3.35
N TRP A 85 10.47 0.12 -4.00
CA TRP A 85 9.91 1.40 -3.57
C TRP A 85 8.38 1.38 -3.61
N ILE A 86 7.77 0.89 -4.70
CA ILE A 86 6.32 0.75 -4.82
C ILE A 86 5.78 -0.23 -3.76
N LEU A 87 6.47 -1.35 -3.48
CA LEU A 87 6.09 -2.24 -2.38
C LEU A 87 6.12 -1.54 -1.03
N ARG A 88 7.16 -0.76 -0.74
CA ARG A 88 7.24 0.03 0.49
C ARG A 88 6.10 1.04 0.56
N PHE A 89 5.77 1.70 -0.53
CA PHE A 89 4.65 2.64 -0.59
C PHE A 89 3.30 1.94 -0.35
N LEU A 90 3.06 0.81 -1.02
CA LEU A 90 1.86 0.00 -0.85
C LEU A 90 1.73 -0.51 0.60
N GLY A 91 2.79 -1.05 1.19
CA GLY A 91 2.72 -1.65 2.52
C GLY A 91 2.96 -0.71 3.68
N GLY A 92 3.58 0.45 3.46
CA GLY A 92 3.89 1.43 4.50
C GLY A 92 2.85 2.55 4.58
N LEU A 93 2.22 2.90 3.46
CA LEU A 93 1.32 4.04 3.39
C LEU A 93 -0.12 3.65 3.01
N LEU A 94 -0.31 2.94 1.88
CA LEU A 94 -1.64 2.68 1.34
C LEU A 94 -2.37 1.52 2.04
N PHE A 95 -1.64 0.47 2.36
CA PHE A 95 -2.15 -0.75 2.99
C PHE A 95 -1.29 -1.18 4.19
N PRO A 96 -0.96 -0.25 5.13
CA PRO A 96 -0.22 -0.61 6.31
C PRO A 96 -1.01 -1.60 7.14
N ASP A 97 -0.29 -2.61 7.62
CA ASP A 97 -0.83 -3.47 8.66
C ASP A 97 -0.78 -2.75 10.00
N ARG A 98 -1.39 -3.36 11.02
CA ARG A 98 -1.42 -2.79 12.37
C ARG A 98 -0.04 -2.56 13.00
N SER A 99 0.99 -3.27 12.53
CA SER A 99 2.37 -3.11 13.02
C SER A 99 3.17 -2.09 12.20
N SER A 100 2.67 -1.67 11.03
CA SER A 100 3.37 -0.90 9.99
C SER A 100 4.80 -1.38 9.73
N SER A 101 5.06 -2.68 9.94
CA SER A 101 6.42 -3.23 9.94
C SER A 101 6.66 -4.18 8.76
N TYR A 102 5.60 -4.71 8.16
CA TYR A 102 5.69 -5.73 7.11
C TYR A 102 4.75 -5.42 5.95
N VAL A 103 5.22 -5.64 4.73
CA VAL A 103 4.39 -5.61 3.52
C VAL A 103 4.09 -7.01 3.02
N SER A 104 2.87 -7.27 2.53
CA SER A 104 2.55 -8.56 1.91
C SER A 104 3.21 -8.67 0.54
N LEU A 105 3.92 -9.77 0.32
CA LEU A 105 4.51 -10.10 -0.97
C LEU A 105 3.47 -10.37 -2.06
N ARG A 106 2.17 -10.51 -1.71
CA ARG A 106 1.09 -10.60 -2.71
C ARG A 106 1.04 -9.39 -3.65
N TRP A 107 1.49 -8.23 -3.18
CA TRP A 107 1.57 -7.03 -4.00
C TRP A 107 2.54 -7.17 -5.16
N SER A 108 3.52 -8.09 -5.07
CA SER A 108 4.49 -8.35 -6.14
C SER A 108 3.82 -8.77 -7.45
N ALA A 109 2.67 -9.45 -7.37
CA ALA A 109 1.91 -9.87 -8.55
C ALA A 109 1.45 -8.69 -9.44
N PHE A 110 1.34 -7.47 -8.88
CA PHE A 110 0.95 -6.27 -9.62
C PHE A 110 2.14 -5.46 -10.16
N LEU A 111 3.38 -5.85 -9.84
CA LEU A 111 4.60 -5.11 -10.17
C LEU A 111 5.31 -5.62 -11.43
N GLY A 112 4.75 -6.64 -12.07
CA GLY A 112 5.32 -7.20 -13.30
C GLY A 112 5.33 -6.17 -14.42
N ASP A 113 4.20 -5.50 -14.64
CA ASP A 113 4.04 -4.47 -15.66
C ASP A 113 3.55 -3.14 -15.06
N PHE A 114 4.39 -2.11 -15.16
CA PHE A 114 4.07 -0.76 -14.72
C PHE A 114 3.03 -0.06 -15.60
N GLN A 115 2.80 -0.50 -16.83
CA GLN A 115 1.70 0.04 -17.63
C GLN A 115 0.35 -0.48 -17.16
N THR A 116 0.31 -1.71 -16.64
CA THR A 116 -0.88 -2.28 -16.01
C THR A 116 -1.07 -1.76 -14.57
N ILE A 117 0.00 -1.53 -13.80
CA ILE A 117 -0.16 -1.11 -12.39
C ILE A 117 -0.97 0.19 -12.26
N LYS A 118 -0.79 1.15 -13.17
CA LYS A 118 -1.46 2.45 -13.14
C LYS A 118 -2.95 2.39 -13.51
N THR A 119 -3.41 1.29 -14.12
CA THR A 119 -4.80 1.13 -14.55
C THR A 119 -5.67 0.49 -13.47
N TYR A 120 -5.12 0.13 -12.31
CA TYR A 120 -5.91 -0.39 -11.21
C TYR A 120 -6.55 0.71 -10.38
N ALA A 121 -7.75 0.48 -9.88
CA ALA A 121 -8.49 1.35 -8.97
C ALA A 121 -7.90 1.32 -7.55
N TRP A 122 -6.66 1.79 -7.41
CA TRP A 122 -5.94 1.87 -6.13
C TRP A 122 -6.71 2.67 -5.09
N GLY A 123 -7.37 3.76 -5.47
CA GLY A 123 -8.17 4.58 -4.57
C GLY A 123 -9.35 3.81 -3.98
N ALA A 124 -10.07 3.04 -4.80
CA ALA A 124 -11.16 2.19 -4.33
C ALA A 124 -10.66 1.08 -3.39
N ALA A 125 -9.53 0.45 -3.74
CA ALA A 125 -8.92 -0.58 -2.90
C ALA A 125 -8.48 -0.04 -1.53
N VAL A 126 -7.89 1.15 -1.52
CA VAL A 126 -7.44 1.86 -0.31
C VAL A 126 -8.64 2.23 0.57
N LEU A 127 -9.71 2.77 0.00
CA LEU A 127 -10.93 3.12 0.73
C LEU A 127 -11.58 1.88 1.36
N GLY A 128 -11.73 0.81 0.60
CA GLY A 128 -12.26 -0.46 1.11
C GLY A 128 -11.39 -1.06 2.23
N CYS A 129 -10.06 -0.94 2.11
CA CYS A 129 -9.14 -1.36 3.17
C CYS A 129 -9.30 -0.48 4.43
N LEU A 130 -9.39 0.84 4.28
CA LEU A 130 -9.58 1.77 5.39
C LEU A 130 -10.87 1.45 6.16
N TYR A 131 -11.99 1.28 5.46
CA TYR A 131 -13.27 0.92 6.10
C TYR A 131 -13.21 -0.41 6.82
N ARG A 132 -12.59 -1.43 6.24
CA ARG A 132 -12.41 -2.71 6.93
C ARG A 132 -11.60 -2.54 8.22
N ASN A 133 -10.53 -1.73 8.20
CA ASN A 133 -9.73 -1.49 9.39
C ASN A 133 -10.51 -0.69 10.45
N LEU A 134 -11.24 0.36 10.06
CA LEU A 134 -12.09 1.12 10.98
C LEU A 134 -13.16 0.23 11.65
N CYS A 135 -13.85 -0.61 10.88
CA CYS A 135 -14.81 -1.57 11.42
C CYS A 135 -14.16 -2.62 12.33
N THR A 136 -12.88 -2.96 12.10
CA THR A 136 -12.19 -3.90 12.99
C THR A 136 -11.74 -3.22 14.27
N SER A 137 -11.30 -1.97 14.20
CA SER A 137 -10.83 -1.19 15.36
C SER A 137 -11.94 -0.76 16.32
N THR A 138 -13.22 -0.91 15.96
CA THR A 138 -14.33 -0.77 16.91
C THR A 138 -14.39 -1.93 17.93
N ASP A 139 -13.66 -3.02 17.68
CA ASP A 139 -13.45 -4.08 18.66
C ASP A 139 -12.41 -3.63 19.71
N TYR A 140 -12.82 -3.55 20.97
CA TYR A 140 -12.03 -3.11 22.12
C TYR A 140 -10.77 -3.94 22.36
N THR A 141 -10.66 -5.12 21.74
CA THR A 141 -9.46 -5.97 21.79
C THR A 141 -8.34 -5.51 20.84
N THR A 142 -8.60 -4.52 19.97
CA THR A 142 -7.65 -4.09 18.92
C THR A 142 -7.30 -2.60 19.01
N PRO A 143 -6.23 -2.21 19.74
CA PRO A 143 -5.95 -0.80 20.06
C PRO A 143 -5.34 0.02 18.90
N SER A 144 -5.10 -0.55 17.72
CA SER A 144 -4.54 0.18 16.57
C SER A 144 -5.35 0.00 15.30
N CYS A 145 -5.58 1.13 14.60
CA CYS A 145 -6.19 1.17 13.28
C CYS A 145 -5.11 1.06 12.21
N GLY A 146 -5.19 0.00 11.40
CA GLY A 146 -4.41 -0.12 10.17
C GLY A 146 -5.05 0.64 9.01
N GLY A 147 -4.50 0.47 7.80
CA GLY A 147 -4.99 1.15 6.59
C GLY A 147 -4.52 2.60 6.45
N PHE A 148 -4.96 3.27 5.38
CA PHE A 148 -4.46 4.59 5.01
C PHE A 148 -5.08 5.71 5.87
N THR A 149 -4.64 5.82 7.13
CA THR A 149 -5.16 6.80 8.08
C THR A 149 -4.92 8.25 7.64
N LEU A 150 -3.90 8.54 6.84
CA LEU A 150 -3.68 9.88 6.29
C LEU A 150 -4.87 10.37 5.46
N LEU A 151 -5.53 9.49 4.69
CA LEU A 151 -6.76 9.84 3.97
C LEU A 151 -7.86 10.30 4.93
N LEU A 152 -8.02 9.65 6.07
CA LEU A 152 -8.98 10.05 7.09
C LEU A 152 -8.65 11.45 7.66
N HIS A 153 -7.36 11.72 7.93
CA HIS A 153 -6.92 13.04 8.43
C HIS A 153 -7.14 14.15 7.39
N LEU A 154 -6.75 13.92 6.12
CA LEU A 154 -6.95 14.88 5.03
C LEU A 154 -8.43 15.18 4.82
N TRP A 155 -9.26 14.15 4.80
CA TRP A 155 -10.70 14.30 4.65
C TRP A 155 -11.31 15.07 5.83
N ALA A 156 -10.89 14.77 7.06
CA ALA A 156 -11.35 15.49 8.24
C ALA A 156 -10.93 16.96 8.23
N TRP A 157 -9.70 17.24 7.79
CA TRP A 157 -9.19 18.61 7.64
C TRP A 157 -10.05 19.44 6.66
N GLU A 158 -10.35 18.89 5.49
CA GLU A 158 -11.16 19.57 4.47
C GLU A 158 -12.63 19.73 4.90
N ARG A 159 -13.19 18.75 5.63
CA ARG A 159 -14.61 18.75 5.99
C ARG A 159 -14.91 19.50 7.29
N PHE A 160 -13.93 19.65 8.18
CA PHE A 160 -14.08 20.28 9.49
C PHE A 160 -13.01 21.35 9.77
N PRO A 161 -12.98 22.44 8.98
CA PRO A 161 -11.98 23.50 9.14
C PRO A 161 -12.01 24.18 10.52
N THR A 162 -13.13 24.09 11.25
CA THR A 162 -13.32 24.73 12.57
C THR A 162 -12.86 23.88 13.76
N ILE A 163 -12.47 22.61 13.58
CA ILE A 163 -11.97 21.76 14.69
C ILE A 163 -10.49 22.03 14.98
N LEU A 164 -9.78 22.65 14.04
CA LEU A 164 -8.33 22.87 14.08
C LEU A 164 -7.96 24.36 14.16
N SER A 165 -8.95 25.24 14.31
CA SER A 165 -8.83 26.70 14.56
C SER A 165 -9.01 27.03 16.03
#